data_AF-A0A4V3JS32-F1
#
_entry.id   AF-A0A4V3JS32-F1
#
_cell.length_a   1.000
_cell.length_b   1.000
_cell.length_c   1.000
_cell.angle_alpha   90.00
_cell.angle_beta   90.00
_cell.angle_gamma   90.00
#
_symmetry.space_group_name_H-M   'P 1'
#
loop_
_entity.id
_entity.type
_entity.pdbx_description
1 polymer ?
#
loop_
_entity_poly.entity_id
_entity_poly.type
_entity_poly.pdbx_seq_one_letter_code
_entity_poly.pdbx_strand_id
1 'polypeptide(L)'
;MEWEKILRDSVRDGSIKELYLRRVPTLKTCDDWNKVKEIGLIDHKTKYAHYKGGLVKFGEGLFFVSEERLQALAPFRKWEFKTKIKVTPD
;
A
#
# COMPACT_ATOMS: atom_id res chain seq x y z
N MET A 1 10.58 -7.81 -15.27
CA MET A 1 9.59 -8.79 -14.79
C MET A 1 8.20 -8.20 -14.98
N GLU A 2 7.34 -8.85 -15.76
CA GLU A 2 6.02 -8.35 -16.15
C GLU A 2 5.11 -8.00 -14.94
N TRP A 3 5.32 -8.69 -13.82
CA TRP A 3 4.56 -8.53 -12.58
C TRP A 3 4.73 -7.17 -11.88
N GLU A 4 5.92 -6.58 -11.89
CA GLU A 4 6.15 -5.27 -11.26
C GLU A 4 5.45 -4.14 -12.03
N LYS A 5 5.36 -4.28 -13.36
CA LYS A 5 4.59 -3.36 -14.21
C LYS A 5 3.08 -3.50 -13.93
N ILE A 6 2.59 -4.74 -13.83
CA ILE A 6 1.17 -5.00 -13.53
C ILE A 6 0.77 -4.42 -12.16
N LEU A 7 1.62 -4.57 -11.14
CA LEU A 7 1.35 -4.00 -9.82
C LEU A 7 1.42 -2.47 -9.82
N ARG A 8 2.35 -1.86 -10.56
CA ARG A 8 2.43 -0.39 -10.69
C ARG A 8 1.10 0.22 -11.17
N ASP A 9 0.43 -0.44 -12.10
CA ASP A 9 -0.83 0.03 -12.71
C ASP A 9 -2.08 -0.63 -12.08
N SER A 10 -1.93 -1.34 -10.96
CA SER A 10 -3.02 -2.10 -10.33
C SER A 10 -3.99 -1.24 -9.52
N VAL A 11 -3.55 -0.04 -9.12
CA VAL A 11 -4.44 0.96 -8.53
C VAL A 11 -4.99 1.83 -9.65
N ARG A 12 -6.25 1.63 -10.00
CA ARG A 12 -6.96 2.39 -11.05
C ARG A 12 -8.20 3.02 -10.46
N ASP A 13 -8.39 4.31 -10.72
CA ASP A 13 -9.58 5.07 -10.30
C ASP A 13 -9.88 4.96 -8.78
N GLY A 14 -8.82 4.93 -7.95
CA GLY A 14 -8.96 4.80 -6.50
C GLY A 14 -9.40 3.41 -6.04
N SER A 15 -9.23 2.39 -6.88
CA SER A 15 -9.57 1.01 -6.56
C SER A 15 -8.45 0.03 -6.89
N ILE A 16 -8.46 -1.13 -6.23
CA ILE A 16 -7.54 -2.25 -6.47
C ILE A 16 -8.30 -3.56 -6.35
N LYS A 17 -8.05 -4.53 -7.24
CA LYS A 17 -8.60 -5.88 -7.08
C LYS A 17 -7.96 -6.59 -5.90
N GLU A 18 -8.74 -7.40 -5.19
CA GLU A 18 -8.26 -8.17 -4.05
C GLU A 18 -7.08 -9.10 -4.43
N LEU A 19 -7.13 -9.75 -5.60
CA LEU A 19 -6.01 -10.56 -6.11
C LEU A 19 -4.70 -9.79 -6.20
N TYR A 20 -4.74 -8.53 -6.64
CA TYR A 20 -3.55 -7.69 -6.74
C TYR A 20 -3.08 -7.24 -5.36
N LEU A 21 -3.99 -6.82 -4.49
CA LEU A 21 -3.66 -6.44 -3.11
C LEU A 21 -2.94 -7.56 -2.36
N ARG A 22 -3.38 -8.81 -2.53
CA ARG A 22 -2.73 -9.99 -1.92
C ARG A 22 -1.30 -10.22 -2.43
N ARG A 23 -0.96 -9.73 -3.62
CA ARG A 23 0.36 -9.84 -4.25
C ARG A 23 1.25 -8.63 -4.00
N VAL A 24 0.70 -7.52 -3.51
CA VAL A 24 1.50 -6.34 -3.15
C VAL A 24 2.44 -6.71 -2.00
N PRO A 25 3.76 -6.54 -2.16
CA PRO A 25 4.70 -6.83 -1.08
C PRO A 25 4.56 -5.83 0.06
N THR A 26 4.73 -6.30 1.29
CA THR A 26 4.78 -5.42 2.47
C THR A 26 6.15 -4.75 2.56
N LEU A 27 6.19 -3.42 2.60
CA LEU A 27 7.41 -2.66 2.88
C LEU A 27 7.70 -2.72 4.39
N LYS A 28 8.60 -3.62 4.77
CA LYS A 28 9.00 -3.81 6.18
C LYS A 28 10.00 -2.76 6.63
N THR A 29 10.96 -2.44 5.78
CA THR A 29 12.04 -1.47 6.00
C THR A 29 12.42 -0.83 4.66
N CYS A 30 13.04 0.35 4.71
CA CYS A 30 13.71 0.97 3.58
C CYS A 30 14.80 1.92 4.10
N ASP A 31 15.72 2.27 3.21
CA ASP A 31 16.89 3.10 3.55
C ASP A 31 16.50 4.52 3.97
N ASP A 32 15.42 5.05 3.39
CA ASP A 32 14.91 6.39 3.70
C ASP A 32 13.39 6.45 3.55
N TRP A 33 12.71 6.51 4.70
CA TRP A 33 11.26 6.60 4.74
C TRP A 33 10.74 7.88 4.10
N ASN A 34 11.48 8.98 4.04
CA ASN A 34 10.99 10.22 3.42
C ASN A 34 10.82 10.13 1.90
N LYS A 35 11.45 9.13 1.25
CA LYS A 35 11.30 8.87 -0.19
C LYS A 35 10.04 8.06 -0.53
N VAL A 36 9.38 7.48 0.47
CA VAL A 36 8.17 6.67 0.28
C VAL A 36 6.99 7.61 0.01
N LYS A 37 6.30 7.47 -1.11
CA LYS A 37 5.15 8.32 -1.48
C LYS A 37 3.83 7.63 -1.19
N GLU A 38 2.93 8.31 -0.50
CA GLU A 38 1.58 7.83 -0.19
C GLU A 38 0.72 7.74 -1.45
N ILE A 39 -0.01 6.64 -1.61
CA ILE A 39 -1.01 6.48 -2.68
C ILE A 39 -2.41 6.56 -2.09
N GLY A 40 -2.69 5.79 -1.04
CA GLY A 40 -3.98 5.82 -0.35
C GLY A 40 -4.10 4.78 0.75
N LEU A 41 -5.09 4.94 1.62
CA LEU A 41 -5.37 4.03 2.72
C LEU A 41 -6.21 2.84 2.27
N ILE A 42 -5.91 1.67 2.82
CA ILE A 42 -6.67 0.44 2.67
C ILE A 42 -7.20 0.04 4.05
N ASP A 43 -8.47 -0.32 4.12
CA ASP A 43 -9.08 -1.01 5.26
C ASP A 43 -10.00 -2.10 4.70
N HIS A 44 -9.47 -3.32 4.57
CA HIS A 44 -10.15 -4.44 3.94
C HIS A 44 -9.92 -5.76 4.66
N LYS A 45 -11.00 -6.42 5.06
CA LYS A 45 -10.98 -7.74 5.69
C LYS A 45 -11.24 -8.82 4.66
N THR A 46 -10.34 -9.79 4.60
CA THR A 46 -10.51 -11.05 3.88
C THR A 46 -10.84 -12.17 4.86
N LYS A 47 -11.07 -13.38 4.36
CA LYS A 47 -11.26 -14.57 5.20
C LYS A 47 -10.06 -14.88 6.11
N TYR A 48 -8.84 -14.53 5.70
CA TYR A 48 -7.60 -14.97 6.36
C TYR A 48 -6.71 -13.81 6.85
N ALA A 49 -7.01 -12.57 6.48
CA ALA A 49 -6.18 -11.42 6.77
C ALA A 49 -6.99 -10.11 6.79
N HIS A 50 -6.53 -9.14 7.59
CA HIS A 50 -7.03 -7.77 7.57
C HIS A 50 -5.94 -6.85 7.02
N TYR A 51 -6.14 -6.36 5.80
CA TYR A 51 -5.31 -5.32 5.21
C TYR A 51 -5.76 -3.98 5.75
N LYS A 52 -5.08 -3.48 6.79
CA LYS A 52 -5.29 -2.15 7.33
C LYS A 52 -3.99 -1.37 7.33
N GLY A 53 -3.93 -0.27 6.59
CA GLY A 53 -2.69 0.47 6.37
C GLY A 53 -2.71 1.31 5.11
N GLY A 54 -1.54 1.56 4.54
CA GLY A 54 -1.35 2.42 3.37
C GLY A 54 -0.71 1.69 2.20
N LEU A 55 -1.23 1.92 1.00
CA LEU A 55 -0.48 1.67 -0.22
C LEU A 55 0.45 2.84 -0.48
N VAL A 56 1.70 2.51 -0.79
CA VAL A 56 2.77 3.48 -0.98
C VAL A 56 3.63 3.10 -2.18
N LYS A 57 4.27 4.10 -2.78
CA LYS A 57 5.31 3.91 -3.79
C LYS A 57 6.68 4.14 -3.16
N PHE A 58 7.62 3.23 -3.39
CA PHE A 58 9.02 3.43 -3.04
C PHE A 58 9.88 3.12 -4.25
N GLY A 59 10.59 4.14 -4.75
CA GLY A 59 11.22 4.08 -6.06
C GLY A 59 10.22 3.75 -7.16
N GLU A 60 10.43 2.60 -7.79
CA GLU A 60 9.67 2.07 -8.92
C GLU A 60 8.54 1.11 -8.47
N GLY A 61 8.54 0.67 -7.21
CA GLY A 61 7.66 -0.38 -6.69
C GLY A 61 6.43 0.12 -5.94
N LEU A 62 5.37 -0.68 -5.98
CA LEU A 62 4.16 -0.54 -5.15
C LEU A 62 4.29 -1.45 -3.93
N PHE A 63 4.01 -0.90 -2.75
CA PHE A 63 4.11 -1.63 -1.50
C PHE A 63 2.92 -1.35 -0.58
N PHE A 64 2.70 -2.27 0.36
CA PHE A 64 1.78 -2.09 1.48
C PHE A 64 2.57 -1.80 2.76
N VAL A 65 2.11 -0.84 3.55
CA VAL A 65 2.61 -0.55 4.90
C VAL A 65 1.46 -0.74 5.87
N SER A 66 1.62 -1.62 6.86
CA SER A 66 0.60 -1.86 7.87
C SER A 66 0.32 -0.63 8.72
N GLU A 67 -0.90 -0.51 9.25
CA GLU A 67 -1.30 0.57 10.16
C GLU A 67 -0.35 0.67 11.35
N GLU A 68 0.01 -0.45 11.98
CA GLU A 68 0.96 -0.51 13.10
C GLU A 68 2.30 0.15 12.73
N ARG A 69 2.79 -0.08 11.51
CA ARG A 69 4.05 0.50 11.04
C ARG A 69 3.91 1.97 10.70
N LEU A 70 2.78 2.39 10.10
CA LEU A 70 2.50 3.81 9.88
C LEU A 70 2.50 4.57 11.21
N GLN A 71 1.86 4.02 12.25
CA GLN A 71 1.81 4.59 13.59
C GLN A 71 3.18 4.65 14.24
N ALA A 72 3.97 3.56 14.16
CA ALA A 72 5.33 3.53 14.71
C ALA A 72 6.27 4.57 14.05
N LEU A 73 6.03 4.89 12.78
CA LEU A 73 6.83 5.86 12.02
C LEU A 73 6.31 7.30 12.12
N ALA A 74 5.06 7.50 12.56
CA ALA A 74 4.41 8.81 12.63
C ALA A 74 5.18 9.88 13.42
N PRO A 75 5.94 9.56 14.51
CA PRO A 75 6.78 10.54 15.20
C PRO A 75 7.96 11.05 14.38
N PHE A 76 8.47 10.25 13.45
CA PHE A 76 9.66 10.57 12.65
C PHE A 76 9.31 11.16 11.29
N ARG A 77 8.11 10.83 10.80
CA ARG A 77 7.61 11.27 9.51
C ARG A 77 6.10 11.40 9.56
N LYS A 78 5.59 12.54 9.12
CA LYS A 78 4.16 12.76 8.89
C LYS A 78 3.71 12.03 7.61
N TRP A 79 2.61 11.29 7.71
CA TRP A 79 1.95 10.65 6.58
C TRP A 79 0.81 11.50 6.05
N GLU A 80 0.70 11.65 4.73
CA GLU A 80 -0.35 12.45 4.09
C GLU A 80 -1.13 11.65 3.04
N PHE A 81 -1.94 10.70 3.51
CA PHE A 81 -2.85 9.95 2.64
C PHE A 81 -4.05 10.81 2.23
N LYS A 82 -4.16 11.11 0.94
CA LYS A 82 -5.23 11.97 0.39
C LYS A 82 -6.53 11.22 0.08
N THR A 83 -6.46 9.90 -0.04
CA THR A 83 -7.58 9.08 -0.51
C THR A 83 -7.65 7.77 0.25
N LYS A 84 -8.86 7.20 0.28
CA LYS A 84 -9.09 5.80 0.62
C LYS A 84 -9.18 5.01 -0.68
N ILE A 85 -8.54 3.86 -0.74
CA ILE A 85 -8.58 2.96 -1.90
C ILE A 85 -9.61 1.88 -1.63
N LYS A 86 -10.53 1.71 -2.58
CA LYS A 86 -11.56 0.66 -2.52
C LYS A 86 -10.97 -0.66 -2.99
N VAL A 87 -11.13 -1.72 -2.20
CA VAL A 87 -10.80 -3.07 -2.66
C VAL A 87 -12.03 -3.65 -3.35
N THR A 88 -11.86 -4.10 -4.59
CA THR A 88 -12.93 -4.77 -5.36
C THR A 88 -12.73 -6.28 -5.33
N PRO A 89 -13.81 -7.07 -5.29
CA PRO A 89 -13.73 -8.51 -5.54
C PRO A 89 -13.15 -8.77 -6.94
N ASP A 90 -12.62 -9.97 -7.13
CA ASP A 90 -11.95 -10.37 -8.37
C ASP A 90 -12.89 -10.44 -9.59
#